data_AF-A0A973H4T6-F1
#
_entry.id   AF-A0A973H4T6-F1
#
_cell.length_a   1.000
_cell.length_b   1.000
_cell.length_c   1.000
_cell.angle_alpha   90.00
_cell.angle_beta   90.00
_cell.angle_gamma   90.00
#
_symmetry.space_group_name_H-M   'P 1'
#
loop_
_entity.id
_entity.type
_entity.pdbx_description
1 polymer ?
#
loop_
_entity_poly.entity_id
_entity_poly.type
_entity_poly.pdbx_seq_one_letter_code
_entity_poly.pdbx_strand_id
1 'polypeptide(L)'
;LVAWKKSVGLSPTTQVYAWYDLASGALTASYEGPEYVVWSADGELAAEDKGEFETGFEGTSVWKTADGTRLWAQEDGETALDPVRFSGNGEVLYGETFDGVSTHKTLAVDTQTRKVLAKDLPEGSIPAVDAASGYGYLATEDGFFAFAPA
;
A
#
# COMPACT_ATOMS: atom_id res chain seq x y z
N LEU A 1 -5.87 -4.55 21.71
CA LEU A 1 -6.49 -5.13 20.50
C LEU A 1 -7.16 -3.98 19.77
N VAL A 2 -6.52 -3.40 18.76
CA VAL A 2 -7.04 -2.20 18.09
C VAL A 2 -7.50 -2.61 16.70
N ALA A 3 -8.79 -2.48 16.42
CA ALA A 3 -9.31 -2.69 15.07
C ALA A 3 -9.32 -1.37 14.32
N TRP A 4 -8.90 -1.45 13.05
CA TRP A 4 -9.05 -0.38 12.08
C TRP A 4 -10.35 -0.58 11.30
N LYS A 5 -11.11 0.50 11.11
CA LYS A 5 -12.25 0.53 10.19
C LYS A 5 -12.12 1.74 9.27
N LYS A 6 -12.13 1.46 7.96
CA LYS A 6 -12.38 2.44 6.89
C LYS A 6 -13.88 2.75 6.86
N SER A 7 -14.26 4.00 7.10
CA SER A 7 -15.60 4.49 6.76
C SER A 7 -15.52 5.47 5.60
N VAL A 8 -16.32 5.20 4.57
CA VAL A 8 -16.46 6.08 3.41
C VAL A 8 -17.35 7.26 3.80
N GLY A 9 -16.85 8.49 3.65
CA GLY A 9 -17.65 9.70 3.79
C GLY A 9 -18.71 9.83 2.69
N LEU A 10 -19.61 10.81 2.80
CA LEU A 10 -20.64 11.06 1.77
C LEU A 10 -20.05 11.62 0.45
N SER A 11 -18.75 11.89 0.41
CA SER A 11 -17.96 12.22 -0.79
C SER A 11 -17.08 11.02 -1.15
N PRO A 12 -16.93 10.66 -2.44
CA PRO A 12 -16.10 9.53 -2.88
C PRO A 12 -14.63 9.63 -2.47
N THR A 13 -14.17 10.82 -2.08
CA THR A 13 -12.78 11.10 -1.74
C THR A 13 -12.50 10.89 -0.25
N THR A 14 -13.44 11.16 0.67
CA THR A 14 -13.12 11.25 2.12
C THR A 14 -13.11 9.88 2.77
N GLN A 15 -11.94 9.48 3.28
CA GLN A 15 -11.83 8.34 4.19
C GLN A 15 -11.40 8.76 5.58
N VAL A 16 -12.10 8.19 6.56
CA VAL A 16 -11.73 8.31 7.96
C VAL A 16 -11.10 6.99 8.37
N TYR A 17 -9.85 7.07 8.82
CA TYR A 17 -9.17 5.99 9.51
C TYR A 17 -9.56 6.09 10.98
N ALA A 18 -10.13 5.02 11.53
CA ALA A 18 -10.64 5.01 12.90
C ALA A 18 -10.14 3.77 13.65
N TRP A 19 -9.68 3.98 14.89
CA TRP A 19 -9.17 2.98 15.81
C TRP A 19 -10.20 2.73 16.89
N TYR A 20 -10.50 1.46 17.12
CA TYR A 20 -11.47 1.05 18.14
C TYR A 20 -10.82 0.11 19.14
N ASP A 21 -11.17 0.28 20.41
CA ASP A 21 -11.02 -0.78 21.40
C ASP A 21 -12.01 -1.90 21.08
N LEU A 22 -11.50 -3.08 20.76
CA LEU A 22 -12.34 -4.20 20.30
C LEU A 22 -13.23 -4.79 21.40
N ALA A 23 -12.85 -4.65 22.67
CA ALA A 23 -13.62 -5.20 23.79
C ALA A 23 -14.88 -4.37 24.09
N SER A 24 -14.75 -3.04 24.05
CA SER A 24 -15.83 -2.09 24.33
C SER A 24 -16.51 -1.53 23.08
N GLY A 25 -15.87 -1.61 21.92
CA GLY A 25 -16.29 -0.93 20.69
C GLY A 25 -16.05 0.58 20.71
N ALA A 26 -15.34 1.12 21.70
CA ALA A 26 -15.10 2.55 21.82
C ALA A 26 -14.11 3.05 20.76
N LEU A 27 -14.42 4.18 20.10
CA LEU A 27 -13.47 4.90 19.24
C LEU A 27 -12.37 5.51 20.13
N THR A 28 -11.12 5.16 19.86
CA THR A 28 -9.96 5.64 20.61
C THR A 28 -9.21 6.75 19.87
N ALA A 29 -9.22 6.72 18.53
CA ALA A 29 -8.65 7.78 17.68
C ALA A 29 -9.28 7.74 16.28
N SER A 30 -9.32 8.89 15.61
CA SER A 30 -9.66 8.97 14.19
C SER A 30 -8.92 10.11 13.50
N TYR A 31 -8.61 9.95 12.22
CA TYR A 31 -8.11 11.02 11.37
C TYR A 31 -8.67 10.88 9.95
N GLU A 32 -8.78 12.02 9.26
CA GLU A 32 -9.05 12.07 7.83
C GLU A 32 -7.75 11.78 7.07
N GLY A 33 -7.82 10.89 6.08
CA GLY A 33 -6.65 10.48 5.31
C GLY A 33 -7.00 10.07 3.87
N PRO A 34 -5.98 9.75 3.07
CA PRO A 34 -6.16 9.41 1.66
C PRO A 34 -6.92 8.09 1.47
N GLU A 35 -7.41 7.86 0.25
CA GLU A 35 -8.32 6.77 -0.09
C GLU A 35 -7.66 5.37 0.04
N TYR A 36 -6.34 5.30 -0.16
CA TYR A 36 -5.57 4.07 -0.27
C TYR A 36 -4.28 4.16 0.57
N VAL A 37 -4.27 3.43 1.69
CA VAL A 37 -3.05 3.18 2.48
C VAL A 37 -2.78 1.68 2.48
N VAL A 38 -1.57 1.32 2.08
CA VAL A 38 -1.04 -0.05 2.09
C VAL A 38 -0.07 -0.19 3.26
N TRP A 39 -0.19 -1.27 4.02
CA TRP A 39 0.67 -1.55 5.17
C TRP A 39 1.64 -2.70 4.88
N SER A 40 2.85 -2.62 5.44
CA SER A 40 3.73 -3.78 5.53
C SER A 40 3.14 -4.84 6.46
N ALA A 41 3.56 -6.10 6.28
CA ALA A 41 3.04 -7.23 7.05
C ALA A 41 3.26 -7.09 8.58
N ASP A 42 4.36 -6.45 8.97
CA ASP A 42 4.72 -6.13 10.36
C ASP A 42 4.11 -4.80 10.86
N GLY A 43 3.50 -4.02 9.97
CA GLY A 43 2.95 -2.70 10.26
C GLY A 43 4.01 -1.61 10.51
N GLU A 44 5.29 -1.85 10.24
CA GLU A 44 6.37 -0.86 10.41
C GLU A 44 6.39 0.23 9.33
N LEU A 45 5.84 -0.08 8.15
CA LEU A 45 5.77 0.82 7.01
C LEU A 45 4.33 1.00 6.51
N ALA A 46 4.06 2.19 6.00
CA ALA A 46 2.85 2.51 5.26
C ALA A 46 3.22 3.20 3.94
N ALA A 47 2.54 2.83 2.87
CA ALA A 47 2.57 3.53 1.60
C ALA A 47 1.19 4.13 1.33
N GLU A 48 1.16 5.37 0.86
CA GLU A 48 -0.08 6.08 0.54
C GLU A 48 0.11 6.93 -0.71
N ASP A 49 -0.99 7.29 -1.34
CA ASP A 49 -0.98 8.25 -2.43
C ASP A 49 -0.43 9.61 -1.96
N LYS A 50 0.49 10.15 -2.74
CA LYS A 50 0.97 11.51 -2.63
C LYS A 50 -0.11 12.45 -3.17
N GLY A 51 -0.43 13.46 -2.38
CA GLY A 51 -1.27 14.60 -2.79
C GLY A 51 -1.98 15.21 -1.59
N GLU A 52 -2.35 16.48 -1.71
CA GLU A 52 -3.42 17.01 -0.87
C GLU A 52 -4.75 16.43 -1.37
N PHE A 53 -5.64 16.16 -0.42
CA PHE A 53 -6.96 15.61 -0.65
C PHE A 53 -7.69 16.30 -1.83
N GLU A 54 -8.18 15.52 -2.80
CA GLU A 54 -8.97 15.92 -3.99
C GLU A 54 -8.24 16.33 -5.30
N THR A 55 -6.91 16.39 -5.36
CA THR A 55 -6.21 16.79 -6.60
C THR A 55 -5.89 15.65 -7.57
N GLY A 56 -6.26 14.42 -7.22
CA GLY A 56 -5.97 13.22 -8.01
C GLY A 56 -4.68 12.53 -7.58
N PHE A 57 -4.35 11.45 -8.27
CA PHE A 57 -3.23 10.59 -7.93
C PHE A 57 -1.90 11.18 -8.46
N GLU A 58 -1.06 11.72 -7.56
CA GLU A 58 0.20 12.41 -7.93
C GLU A 58 1.46 11.56 -7.69
N GLY A 59 1.32 10.36 -7.14
CA GLY A 59 2.40 9.41 -6.88
C GLY A 59 2.24 8.72 -5.52
N THR A 60 3.31 8.15 -4.99
CA THR A 60 3.33 7.51 -3.65
C THR A 60 4.25 8.23 -2.68
N SER A 61 3.90 8.20 -1.40
CA SER A 61 4.81 8.41 -0.27
C SER A 61 4.92 7.14 0.58
N VAL A 62 6.12 6.87 1.13
CA VAL A 62 6.36 5.80 2.10
C VAL A 62 6.81 6.38 3.43
N TRP A 63 6.26 5.83 4.51
CA TRP A 63 6.39 6.33 5.87
C TRP A 63 6.81 5.20 6.82
N LYS A 64 7.62 5.56 7.82
CA LYS A 64 7.77 4.77 9.05
C LYS A 64 6.59 5.07 9.97
N THR A 65 5.92 4.03 10.41
CA THR A 65 4.66 4.15 11.16
C THR A 65 4.89 4.50 12.62
N ALA A 66 6.02 4.04 13.18
CA ALA A 66 6.36 4.23 14.59
C ALA A 66 6.48 5.70 15.00
N ASP A 67 7.00 6.55 14.11
CA ASP A 67 7.29 7.96 14.39
C ASP A 67 6.74 8.92 13.34
N GLY A 68 6.09 8.42 12.28
CA GLY A 68 5.57 9.24 11.19
C GLY A 68 6.66 9.82 10.28
N THR A 69 7.89 9.29 10.30
CA THR A 69 8.96 9.77 9.42
C THR A 69 8.70 9.37 7.98
N ARG A 70 8.63 10.34 7.06
CA ARG A 70 8.58 10.07 5.62
C ARG A 70 9.95 9.59 5.13
N LEU A 71 10.01 8.40 4.55
CA LEU A 71 11.22 7.86 3.93
C LEU A 71 11.46 8.50 2.57
N TRP A 72 10.41 8.55 1.76
CA TRP A 72 10.41 9.26 0.48
C TRP A 72 8.99 9.59 0.04
N ALA A 73 8.88 10.55 -0.86
CA ALA A 73 7.68 10.86 -1.63
C ALA A 73 8.09 11.04 -3.08
N GLN A 74 7.25 10.62 -4.03
CA GLN A 74 7.50 10.93 -5.44
C GLN A 74 7.58 12.43 -5.68
N GLU A 75 8.40 12.85 -6.63
CA GLU A 75 8.55 14.27 -6.98
C GLU A 75 7.55 14.65 -8.08
N ASP A 76 7.26 15.95 -8.21
CA ASP A 76 6.35 16.42 -9.25
C ASP A 76 6.92 16.13 -10.65
N GLY A 77 6.07 15.64 -11.56
CA GLY A 77 6.46 15.28 -12.92
C GLY A 77 7.07 13.88 -13.07
N GLU A 78 7.20 13.12 -11.97
CA GLU A 78 7.47 11.68 -12.06
C GLU A 78 6.25 10.93 -12.59
N THR A 79 6.47 9.76 -13.21
CA THR A 79 5.38 8.82 -13.48
C THR A 79 4.83 8.32 -12.15
N ALA A 80 3.58 8.62 -11.86
CA ALA A 80 2.94 8.29 -10.59
C ALA A 80 2.84 6.76 -10.41
N LEU A 81 3.31 6.27 -9.25
CA LEU A 81 3.30 4.87 -8.82
C LEU A 81 2.18 4.65 -7.81
N ASP A 82 1.10 3.96 -8.17
CA ASP A 82 0.01 3.58 -7.28
C ASP A 82 0.46 2.40 -6.41
N PRO A 83 0.49 2.52 -5.07
CA PRO A 83 1.04 1.49 -4.21
C PRO A 83 0.05 0.32 -4.07
N VAL A 84 0.49 -0.90 -4.37
CA VAL A 84 -0.36 -2.09 -4.30
C VAL A 84 -0.07 -2.93 -3.06
N ARG A 85 1.20 -3.29 -2.81
CA ARG A 85 1.56 -4.20 -1.69
C ARG A 85 3.05 -4.17 -1.35
N PHE A 86 3.37 -4.38 -0.07
CA PHE A 86 4.74 -4.69 0.37
C PHE A 86 5.10 -6.17 0.22
N SER A 87 6.38 -6.48 0.00
CA SER A 87 6.90 -7.83 0.23
C SER A 87 6.72 -8.25 1.69
N GLY A 88 6.74 -9.56 1.97
CA GLY A 88 6.53 -10.07 3.34
C GLY A 88 7.52 -9.54 4.38
N ASN A 89 8.72 -9.14 3.94
CA ASN A 89 9.75 -8.53 4.79
C ASN A 89 9.79 -6.99 4.72
N GLY A 90 8.86 -6.35 4.00
CA GLY A 90 8.77 -4.89 3.90
C GLY A 90 9.87 -4.19 3.09
N GLU A 91 10.80 -4.91 2.47
CA GLU A 91 11.93 -4.31 1.72
C GLU A 91 11.53 -3.82 0.32
N VAL A 92 10.46 -4.39 -0.25
CA VAL A 92 9.97 -4.08 -1.60
C VAL A 92 8.55 -3.56 -1.52
N LEU A 93 8.27 -2.46 -2.21
CA LEU A 93 6.92 -2.01 -2.51
C LEU A 93 6.63 -2.32 -3.98
N TYR A 94 5.60 -3.11 -4.21
CA TYR A 94 5.01 -3.32 -5.52
C TYR A 94 3.93 -2.28 -5.76
N GLY A 95 3.87 -1.77 -6.98
CA GLY A 95 2.83 -0.86 -7.40
C GLY A 95 2.69 -0.80 -8.91
N GLU A 96 1.76 0.02 -9.36
CA GLU A 96 1.43 0.18 -10.77
C GLU A 96 1.67 1.60 -11.22
N THR A 97 2.22 1.77 -12.42
CA THR A 97 2.30 3.08 -13.07
C THR A 97 1.34 3.15 -14.23
N PHE A 98 0.73 4.33 -14.40
CA PHE A 98 -0.17 4.64 -15.51
C PHE A 98 0.49 5.60 -16.50
N ASP A 99 0.49 5.25 -17.78
CA ASP A 99 1.07 6.07 -18.85
C ASP A 99 0.04 6.91 -19.64
N GLY A 100 -1.22 6.94 -19.18
CA GLY A 100 -2.29 7.69 -19.83
C GLY A 100 -3.08 6.89 -20.89
N VAL A 101 -2.65 5.68 -21.26
CA VAL A 101 -3.22 4.91 -22.38
C VAL A 101 -3.72 3.54 -21.95
N SER A 102 -4.25 3.41 -20.74
CA SER A 102 -4.90 2.18 -20.21
C SER A 102 -3.98 0.98 -19.96
N THR A 103 -2.66 1.12 -20.03
CA THR A 103 -1.73 0.03 -19.67
C THR A 103 -1.14 0.28 -18.29
N HIS A 104 -1.46 -0.60 -17.35
CA HIS A 104 -0.83 -0.63 -16.03
C HIS A 104 0.50 -1.36 -16.16
N LYS A 105 1.59 -0.71 -15.77
CA LYS A 105 2.89 -1.38 -15.64
C LYS A 105 3.18 -1.62 -14.20
N THR A 106 3.25 -2.89 -13.81
CA THR A 106 3.65 -3.25 -12.46
C THR A 106 5.17 -3.11 -12.31
N LEU A 107 5.59 -2.50 -11.20
CA LEU A 107 6.99 -2.34 -10.80
C LEU A 107 7.21 -2.75 -9.34
N ALA A 108 8.46 -3.04 -9.04
CA ALA A 108 8.96 -3.21 -7.68
C ALA A 108 9.97 -2.11 -7.39
N VAL A 109 9.81 -1.41 -6.28
CA VAL A 109 10.76 -0.42 -5.78
C VAL A 109 11.25 -0.78 -4.39
N ASP A 110 12.49 -0.39 -4.10
CA ASP A 110 13.08 -0.45 -2.77
C ASP A 110 12.36 0.52 -1.83
N THR A 111 11.92 0.05 -0.67
CA THR A 111 11.11 0.85 0.27
C THR A 111 11.88 1.94 0.98
N GLN A 112 13.21 1.84 1.04
CA GLN A 112 14.04 2.84 1.71
C GLN A 112 14.48 3.95 0.76
N THR A 113 14.70 3.62 -0.51
CA THR A 113 15.39 4.49 -1.47
C THR A 113 14.57 4.84 -2.71
N ARG A 114 13.39 4.23 -2.90
CA ARG A 114 12.57 4.32 -4.13
C ARG A 114 13.29 3.78 -5.38
N LYS A 115 14.43 3.12 -5.23
CA LYS A 115 15.16 2.56 -6.37
C LYS A 115 14.29 1.50 -7.05
N VAL A 116 14.10 1.62 -8.36
CA VAL A 116 13.40 0.58 -9.14
C VAL A 116 14.24 -0.69 -9.15
N LEU A 117 13.66 -1.78 -8.65
CA LEU A 117 14.27 -3.11 -8.57
C LEU A 117 13.84 -3.99 -9.75
N ALA A 118 12.59 -3.86 -10.18
CA ALA A 118 12.06 -4.55 -11.36
C ALA A 118 10.96 -3.72 -12.04
N LYS A 119 10.78 -3.93 -13.35
CA LYS A 119 9.80 -3.27 -14.21
C LYS A 119 9.09 -4.31 -15.08
N ASP A 120 7.94 -3.92 -15.62
CA ASP A 120 7.14 -4.73 -16.53
C ASP A 120 6.85 -6.11 -15.92
N LEU A 121 6.58 -6.12 -14.60
CA LEU A 121 6.17 -7.33 -13.90
C LEU A 121 4.80 -7.76 -14.46
N PRO A 122 4.51 -9.07 -14.53
CA PRO A 122 3.23 -9.53 -15.06
C PRO A 122 2.07 -8.94 -14.24
N GLU A 123 1.13 -8.32 -14.94
CA GLU A 123 -0.04 -7.69 -14.32
C GLU A 123 -0.82 -8.72 -13.48
N GLY A 124 -1.33 -8.28 -12.33
CA GLY A 124 -2.04 -9.16 -11.40
C GLY A 124 -1.18 -10.25 -10.73
N SER A 125 0.14 -10.28 -10.96
CA SER A 125 1.03 -11.34 -10.47
C SER A 125 1.87 -10.95 -9.24
N ILE A 126 1.41 -10.01 -8.43
CA ILE A 126 2.10 -9.60 -7.19
C ILE A 126 1.77 -10.61 -6.07
N PRO A 127 2.75 -11.40 -5.57
CA PRO A 127 2.50 -12.35 -4.51
C PRO A 127 2.07 -11.63 -3.23
N ALA A 128 1.03 -12.14 -2.58
CA ALA A 128 0.73 -11.82 -1.20
C ALA A 128 1.63 -12.66 -0.27
N VAL A 129 1.81 -12.21 0.96
CA VAL A 129 2.39 -13.03 2.02
C VAL A 129 1.41 -13.03 3.19
N ASP A 130 1.07 -14.21 3.70
CA ASP A 130 0.37 -14.34 4.97
C ASP A 130 1.36 -14.10 6.11
N ALA A 131 1.16 -13.04 6.89
CA ALA A 131 2.11 -12.64 7.93
C ALA A 131 2.24 -13.68 9.06
N ALA A 132 1.17 -14.42 9.36
CA ALA A 132 1.17 -15.38 10.46
C ALA A 132 1.96 -16.66 10.13
N SER A 133 1.88 -17.12 8.89
CA SER A 133 2.51 -18.36 8.43
C SER A 133 3.77 -18.14 7.59
N GLY A 134 3.97 -16.94 7.06
CA GLY A 134 5.04 -16.59 6.13
C GLY A 134 4.84 -17.13 4.71
N TYR A 135 3.72 -17.82 4.42
CA TYR A 135 3.47 -18.38 3.10
C TYR A 135 3.20 -17.26 2.09
N GLY A 136 3.89 -17.32 0.96
CA GLY A 136 3.55 -16.53 -0.21
C GLY A 136 2.36 -17.15 -0.93
N TYR A 137 1.49 -16.35 -1.53
CA TYR A 137 0.46 -16.85 -2.43
C TYR A 137 0.16 -15.90 -3.58
N LEU A 138 -0.26 -16.47 -4.71
CA LEU A 138 -0.65 -15.74 -5.90
C LEU A 138 -1.86 -16.43 -6.55
N ALA A 139 -2.86 -15.64 -6.93
CA ALA A 139 -3.99 -16.10 -7.74
C ALA A 139 -3.86 -15.51 -9.14
N THR A 140 -3.84 -16.37 -10.15
CA THR A 140 -3.87 -15.98 -11.57
C THR A 140 -5.05 -16.68 -12.26
N GLU A 141 -5.26 -16.39 -13.54
CA GLU A 141 -6.24 -17.12 -14.35
C GLU A 141 -5.94 -18.63 -14.43
N ASP A 142 -4.68 -19.03 -14.29
CA ASP A 142 -4.24 -20.42 -14.32
C ASP A 142 -4.42 -21.15 -12.98
N GLY A 143 -4.72 -20.41 -11.89
CA GLY A 143 -5.05 -21.00 -10.60
C GLY A 143 -4.46 -20.27 -9.39
N PHE A 144 -4.50 -20.95 -8.24
CA PHE A 144 -3.95 -20.46 -6.98
C PHE A 144 -2.64 -21.18 -6.67
N PHE A 145 -1.58 -20.42 -6.47
CA PHE A 145 -0.23 -20.89 -6.20
C PHE A 145 0.18 -20.44 -4.80
N ALA A 146 0.67 -21.36 -3.98
CA ALA A 146 1.20 -21.06 -2.66
C ALA A 146 2.66 -21.51 -2.55
N PHE A 147 3.48 -20.70 -1.88
CA PHE A 147 4.92 -20.87 -1.74
C PHE A 147 5.24 -20.93 -0.25
N ALA A 148 6.02 -21.92 0.16
CA ALA A 148 6.48 -22.02 1.54
C ALA A 148 7.40 -20.83 1.88
N PRO A 149 7.48 -20.45 3.17
CA PRO A 149 8.48 -19.49 3.64
C PRO A 149 9.89 -19.95 3.24
N ALA A 150 10.76 -19.01 2.88
CA ALA A 150 12.16 -19.26 2.56
C ALA A 150 13.00 -19.56 3.81
#